data_AF-A0AA95MV45-F1
#
_entry.id   AF-A0AA95MV45-F1
#
_cell.length_a   1.000
_cell.length_b   1.000
_cell.length_c   1.000
_cell.angle_alpha   90.00
_cell.angle_beta   90.00
_cell.angle_gamma   90.00
#
_symmetry.space_group_name_H-M   'P 1'
#
loop_
_entity.id
_entity.type
_entity.pdbx_description
1 polymer ?
#
loop_
_entity_poly.entity_id
_entity_poly.type
_entity_poly.pdbx_seq_one_letter_code
_entity_poly.pdbx_strand_id
1 'polypeptide(L)'
;MNSRVFTVGSLIPGRLIVKPQTSEPTDNKKNKIEEIIVEQNGSKIEIHHVKGKLLDAALDQGKQINYKCRKGTCGQCTVKVIKGPGLSAPNELEQKKLKNALTAGYRLACQTEIL
;
A
#
# COMPACT_ATOMS: atom_id res chain seq x y z
N MET A 1 -15.83 40.55 -57.77
CA MET A 1 -15.34 39.36 -57.05
C MET A 1 -14.35 39.78 -55.97
N ASN A 2 -14.70 39.65 -54.68
CA ASN A 2 -13.71 39.32 -53.65
C ASN A 2 -14.43 38.88 -52.36
N SER A 3 -14.65 37.57 -52.21
CA SER A 3 -15.21 36.95 -51.02
C SER A 3 -14.16 36.89 -49.93
N ARG A 4 -14.24 37.79 -48.94
CA ARG A 4 -13.41 37.72 -47.73
C ARG A 4 -14.02 36.69 -46.78
N VAL A 5 -13.39 35.53 -46.72
CA VAL A 5 -13.67 34.45 -45.76
C VAL A 5 -13.29 34.91 -44.35
N PHE A 6 -14.28 35.13 -43.50
CA PHE A 6 -14.09 35.32 -42.07
C PHE A 6 -13.96 33.94 -41.40
N THR A 7 -12.74 33.44 -41.28
CA THR A 7 -12.47 32.23 -40.47
C THR A 7 -12.56 32.62 -39.01
N VAL A 8 -13.71 32.31 -38.39
CA VAL A 8 -13.91 32.42 -36.94
C VAL A 8 -12.89 31.50 -36.27
N GLY A 9 -11.94 32.08 -35.55
CA GLY A 9 -10.89 31.35 -34.85
C GLY A 9 -11.49 30.32 -33.90
N SER A 10 -11.20 29.04 -34.14
CA SER A 10 -11.70 27.94 -33.34
C SER A 10 -11.27 28.06 -31.89
N LEU A 11 -12.24 27.88 -31.00
CA LEU A 11 -12.10 27.84 -29.56
C LEU A 11 -11.02 26.82 -29.14
N ILE A 12 -10.13 27.27 -28.27
CA ILE A 12 -9.06 26.48 -27.64
C ILE A 12 -9.70 25.26 -26.95
N PRO A 13 -9.36 24.02 -27.31
CA PRO A 13 -9.88 22.86 -26.60
C PRO A 13 -9.26 22.78 -25.20
N GLY A 14 -10.13 22.67 -24.21
CA GLY A 14 -9.80 22.58 -22.79
C GLY A 14 -8.78 21.48 -22.52
N ARG A 15 -7.61 21.91 -22.03
CA ARG A 15 -6.59 21.03 -21.47
C ARG A 15 -7.05 20.53 -20.10
N LEU A 16 -7.86 19.47 -20.10
CA LEU A 16 -8.12 18.69 -18.90
C LEU A 16 -6.84 17.95 -18.54
N ILE A 17 -6.20 18.40 -17.46
CA ILE A 17 -5.07 17.74 -16.83
C ILE A 17 -5.62 16.49 -16.15
N VAL A 18 -5.67 15.39 -16.89
CA VAL A 18 -5.86 14.06 -16.30
C VAL A 18 -4.53 13.72 -15.63
N LYS A 19 -4.52 13.63 -14.29
CA LYS A 19 -3.48 12.88 -13.57
C LYS A 19 -3.72 11.40 -13.93
N PRO A 20 -2.85 10.73 -14.71
CA PRO A 20 -2.86 9.29 -14.74
C PRO A 20 -2.24 8.88 -13.41
N GLN A 21 -3.06 8.37 -12.51
CA GLN A 21 -2.55 7.56 -11.43
C GLN A 21 -1.78 6.41 -12.10
N THR A 22 -0.50 6.30 -11.77
CA THR A 22 0.35 5.19 -12.20
C THR A 22 -0.23 3.90 -11.65
N SER A 23 -1.14 3.30 -12.40
CA SER A 23 -1.45 1.88 -12.34
C SER A 23 -0.55 1.21 -13.37
N GLU A 24 0.63 0.80 -12.93
CA GLU A 24 1.55 -0.07 -13.68
C GLU A 24 1.27 -1.55 -13.34
N PRO A 25 1.68 -2.50 -14.21
CA PRO A 25 0.74 -3.40 -14.89
C PRO A 25 0.78 -4.87 -14.40
N THR A 26 -0.31 -5.57 -14.71
CA THR A 26 -0.42 -6.96 -15.20
C THR A 26 0.55 -8.03 -14.68
N ASP A 27 0.03 -9.03 -13.96
CA ASP A 27 0.30 -10.42 -14.34
C ASP A 27 -0.82 -11.38 -13.90
N ASN A 28 -1.03 -12.38 -14.75
CA ASN A 28 -2.15 -13.30 -14.78
C ASN A 28 -1.79 -14.55 -13.98
N LYS A 29 -2.34 -14.71 -12.77
CA LYS A 29 -2.51 -16.04 -12.20
C LYS A 29 -3.63 -16.10 -11.18
N LYS A 30 -4.65 -16.90 -11.52
CA LYS A 30 -5.69 -17.37 -10.60
C LYS A 30 -5.04 -18.04 -9.39
N ASN A 31 -4.90 -17.31 -8.30
CA ASN A 31 -4.71 -17.85 -6.97
C ASN A 31 -5.50 -16.93 -6.04
N LYS A 32 -6.41 -17.52 -5.27
CA LYS A 32 -7.27 -16.92 -4.26
C LYS A 32 -6.57 -15.72 -3.62
N ILE A 33 -6.91 -14.49 -4.05
CA ILE A 33 -6.23 -13.28 -3.59
C ILE A 33 -6.77 -12.99 -2.20
N GLU A 34 -6.04 -13.42 -1.18
CA GLU A 34 -6.40 -13.17 0.20
C GLU A 34 -5.92 -11.76 0.57
N GLU A 35 -6.82 -10.77 0.49
CA GLU A 35 -6.45 -9.38 0.79
C GLU A 35 -6.14 -9.21 2.29
N ILE A 36 -4.97 -8.63 2.56
CA ILE A 36 -4.50 -8.25 3.89
C ILE A 36 -4.81 -6.77 4.07
N ILE A 37 -5.56 -6.45 5.12
CA ILE A 37 -5.96 -5.09 5.47
C ILE A 37 -5.29 -4.74 6.79
N VAL A 38 -4.43 -3.73 6.76
CA VAL A 38 -3.77 -3.19 7.94
C VAL A 38 -4.08 -1.71 8.10
N GLU A 39 -4.00 -1.20 9.32
CA GLU A 39 -4.20 0.21 9.63
C GLU A 39 -2.97 0.77 10.34
N GLN A 40 -2.46 1.91 9.86
CA GLN A 40 -1.32 2.59 10.45
C GLN A 40 -1.58 4.10 10.52
N ASN A 41 -1.41 4.70 11.70
CA ASN A 41 -1.65 6.13 11.93
C ASN A 41 -3.02 6.63 11.43
N GLY A 42 -4.05 5.76 11.45
CA GLY A 42 -5.39 6.06 10.94
C GLY A 42 -5.57 5.87 9.42
N SER A 43 -4.52 5.54 8.68
CA SER A 43 -4.60 5.18 7.26
C SER A 43 -4.76 3.66 7.11
N LYS A 44 -5.84 3.24 6.45
CA LYS A 44 -6.04 1.84 6.06
C LYS A 44 -5.26 1.54 4.79
N ILE A 45 -4.55 0.44 4.80
CA ILE A 45 -3.63 0.02 3.76
C ILE A 45 -4.00 -1.41 3.38
N GLU A 46 -4.35 -1.56 2.11
CA GLU A 46 -4.73 -2.83 1.53
C GLU A 46 -3.55 -3.39 0.75
N ILE A 47 -3.12 -4.58 1.14
CA ILE A 47 -1.94 -5.29 0.64
C ILE A 47 -2.44 -6.63 0.11
N HIS A 48 -1.94 -7.05 -1.04
CA HIS A 48 -2.24 -8.36 -1.60
C HIS A 48 -1.42 -9.44 -0.88
N HIS A 49 -1.93 -10.66 -0.82
CA HIS A 49 -1.17 -11.79 -0.29
C HIS A 49 0.05 -12.06 -1.16
N VAL A 50 1.23 -11.62 -0.71
CA VAL A 50 2.50 -11.85 -1.38
C VAL A 50 3.44 -12.49 -0.38
N LYS A 51 4.05 -13.63 -0.75
CA LYS A 51 5.02 -14.32 0.10
C LYS A 51 6.20 -13.41 0.43
N GLY A 52 6.53 -13.32 1.71
CA GLY A 52 7.67 -12.52 2.19
C GLY A 52 7.29 -11.59 3.33
N LYS A 53 8.05 -10.51 3.51
CA LYS A 53 7.83 -9.55 4.59
C LYS A 53 6.66 -8.62 4.25
N LEU A 54 5.79 -8.37 5.21
CA LEU A 54 4.62 -7.50 5.01
C LEU A 54 5.02 -6.08 4.63
N LEU A 55 6.13 -5.57 5.18
CA LEU A 55 6.67 -4.28 4.78
C LEU A 55 7.08 -4.26 3.30
N ASP A 56 7.84 -5.26 2.84
CA ASP A 56 8.32 -5.28 1.45
C ASP A 56 7.15 -5.45 0.47
N ALA A 57 6.18 -6.32 0.78
CA ALA A 57 4.95 -6.45 -0.01
C ALA A 57 4.19 -5.13 -0.14
N ALA A 58 4.07 -4.37 0.95
CA ALA A 58 3.43 -3.06 0.92
C ALA A 58 4.20 -2.05 0.05
N LEU A 59 5.53 -2.04 0.15
CA LEU A 59 6.38 -1.12 -0.62
C LEU A 59 6.38 -1.44 -2.12
N ASP A 60 6.42 -2.73 -2.47
CA ASP A 60 6.32 -3.21 -3.86
C ASP A 60 5.01 -2.77 -4.51
N GLN A 61 3.91 -2.82 -3.74
CA GLN A 61 2.60 -2.34 -4.18
C GLN A 61 2.42 -0.81 -4.09
N GLY A 62 3.48 -0.05 -3.79
CA GLY A 62 3.43 1.41 -3.70
C GLY A 62 2.63 1.94 -2.51
N LYS A 63 2.38 1.13 -1.48
CA LYS A 63 1.66 1.54 -0.28
C LYS A 63 2.60 2.28 0.68
N GLN A 64 2.12 3.40 1.22
CA GLN A 64 2.89 4.21 2.15
C GLN A 64 2.76 3.67 3.58
N ILE A 65 3.61 2.71 3.93
CA ILE A 65 3.83 2.30 5.33
C ILE A 65 4.93 3.15 5.92
N ASN A 66 4.74 3.64 7.16
CA ASN A 66 5.80 4.30 7.90
C ASN A 66 6.80 3.25 8.40
N TYR A 67 8.05 3.34 7.96
CA TYR A 67 9.15 2.51 8.43
C TYR A 67 10.43 3.33 8.55
N LYS A 68 11.37 2.87 9.37
CA LYS A 68 12.68 3.54 9.55
C LYS A 68 13.83 2.55 9.59
N CYS A 69 13.77 1.59 10.51
CA CYS A 69 14.91 0.72 10.81
C CYS A 69 14.92 -0.62 10.06
N ARG A 70 13.76 -1.14 9.63
CA ARG A 70 13.55 -2.50 9.06
C ARG A 70 14.05 -3.69 9.92
N LYS A 71 14.64 -3.44 11.09
CA LYS A 71 15.21 -4.44 12.01
C LYS A 71 14.31 -4.82 13.19
N GLY A 72 13.10 -4.25 13.28
CA GLY A 72 12.17 -4.50 14.41
C GLY A 72 12.51 -3.80 15.73
N THR A 73 13.56 -2.97 15.80
CA THR A 73 14.00 -2.30 17.04
C THR A 73 13.30 -0.96 17.31
N CYS A 74 12.98 -0.23 16.24
CA CYS A 74 12.42 1.13 16.33
C CYS A 74 10.91 1.15 16.62
N GLY A 75 10.14 0.18 16.13
CA GLY A 75 8.68 0.13 16.28
C GLY A 75 7.90 1.13 15.40
N GLN A 76 8.55 1.83 14.47
CA GLN A 76 7.87 2.74 13.54
C GLN A 76 6.97 1.98 12.54
N CYS A 77 7.37 0.76 12.18
CA CYS A 77 6.62 -0.16 11.31
C CYS A 77 5.41 -0.82 12.02
N THR A 78 4.93 -0.26 13.13
CA THR A 78 3.79 -0.80 13.87
C THR A 78 2.51 -0.56 13.10
N VAL A 79 1.80 -1.64 12.79
CA VAL A 79 0.53 -1.63 12.07
C VAL A 79 -0.48 -2.45 12.83
N LYS A 80 -1.75 -2.06 12.78
CA LYS A 80 -2.85 -2.84 13.33
C LYS A 80 -3.39 -3.75 12.25
N VAL A 81 -3.39 -5.06 12.48
CA VAL A 81 -3.93 -6.02 11.50
C VAL A 81 -5.44 -6.08 11.69
N ILE A 82 -6.19 -5.63 10.68
CA ILE A 82 -7.65 -5.75 10.63
C ILE A 82 -8.03 -7.08 9.97
N LYS A 83 -7.32 -7.43 8.89
CA LYS A 83 -7.48 -8.67 8.14
C LYS A 83 -6.10 -9.15 7.73
N GLY A 84 -5.70 -10.33 8.16
CA GLY A 84 -4.36 -10.86 7.91
C GLY A 84 -4.36 -12.38 7.76
N PRO A 85 -5.03 -12.92 6.73
CA PRO A 85 -4.93 -14.33 6.42
C PRO A 85 -3.46 -14.70 6.15
N GLY A 86 -3.02 -15.85 6.66
CA GLY A 86 -1.67 -16.38 6.42
C GLY A 86 -0.51 -15.54 6.97
N LEU A 87 -0.73 -14.70 8.00
CA LEU A 87 0.37 -14.03 8.70
C LEU A 87 1.07 -14.96 9.69
N SER A 88 2.38 -14.80 9.79
CA SER A 88 3.22 -15.53 10.73
C SER A 88 2.92 -15.20 12.20
N ALA A 89 3.32 -16.12 13.09
CA ALA A 89 3.24 -15.91 14.53
C ALA A 89 4.10 -14.71 14.98
N PRO A 90 3.71 -14.02 16.06
CA PRO A 90 4.45 -12.84 16.53
C PRO A 90 5.82 -13.24 17.10
N ASN A 91 6.86 -12.57 16.62
CA ASN A 91 8.24 -12.87 17.01
C ASN A 91 8.57 -12.34 18.43
N GLU A 92 9.62 -12.87 19.08
CA GLU A 92 10.06 -12.45 20.41
C GLU A 92 10.39 -10.94 20.48
N LEU A 93 10.92 -10.38 19.39
CA LEU A 93 11.19 -8.94 19.28
C LEU A 93 9.91 -8.11 19.31
N GLU A 94 8.87 -8.57 18.63
CA GLU A 94 7.55 -7.92 18.66
C GLU A 94 6.97 -8.01 20.06
N GLN A 95 7.07 -9.17 20.71
CA GLN A 95 6.61 -9.38 22.08
C GLN A 95 7.30 -8.44 23.07
N LYS A 96 8.63 -8.32 22.97
CA LYS A 96 9.40 -7.40 23.82
C LYS A 96 9.05 -5.94 23.58
N LYS A 97 8.79 -5.53 22.33
CA LYS A 97 8.57 -4.13 21.96
C LYS A 97 7.12 -3.69 22.14
N LEU A 98 6.16 -4.47 21.68
CA LEU A 98 4.74 -4.13 21.70
C LEU A 98 4.06 -4.56 23.00
N LYS A 99 4.50 -5.66 23.65
CA LYS A 99 3.90 -6.17 24.89
C LYS A 99 2.36 -6.19 24.80
N ASN A 100 1.69 -5.28 25.50
CA ASN A 100 0.22 -5.14 25.51
C ASN A 100 -0.40 -4.76 24.16
N ALA A 101 0.35 -4.09 23.28
CA ALA A 101 -0.15 -3.70 21.96
C ALA A 101 -0.31 -4.92 21.03
N LEU A 102 0.46 -6.00 21.22
CA LEU A 102 0.24 -7.24 20.48
C LEU A 102 -1.14 -7.84 20.76
N THR A 103 -1.58 -7.79 22.01
CA THR A 103 -2.92 -8.24 22.41
C THR A 103 -4.03 -7.41 21.77
N ALA A 104 -3.76 -6.13 21.48
CA ALA A 104 -4.67 -5.25 20.75
C ALA A 104 -4.64 -5.43 19.21
N GLY A 105 -3.88 -6.42 18.71
CA GLY A 105 -3.79 -6.73 17.27
C GLY A 105 -2.76 -5.90 16.51
N TYR A 106 -1.85 -5.21 17.20
CA TYR A 106 -0.72 -4.53 16.57
C TYR A 106 0.43 -5.50 16.28
N ARG A 107 1.04 -5.35 15.12
CA ARG A 107 2.17 -6.15 14.63
C ARG A 107 3.24 -5.23 14.05
N LEU A 108 4.50 -5.67 14.00
CA LEU A 108 5.56 -4.99 13.28
C LEU A 108 5.57 -5.49 11.83
N ALA A 109 5.15 -4.65 10.89
CA ALA A 109 5.16 -4.96 9.46
C ALA A 109 6.54 -5.43 8.95
N CYS A 110 7.62 -4.95 9.57
CA CYS A 110 8.99 -5.29 9.20
C CYS A 110 9.51 -6.64 9.76
N GLN A 111 8.77 -7.26 10.69
CA GLN A 111 9.08 -8.61 11.22
C GLN A 111 8.01 -9.63 10.85
N THR A 112 6.80 -9.15 10.54
CA THR A 112 5.70 -10.00 10.11
C THR A 112 5.95 -10.53 8.71
N GLU A 113 5.84 -11.85 8.56
CA GLU A 113 5.92 -12.55 7.29
C GLU A 113 4.56 -13.08 6.86
N ILE A 114 4.31 -13.00 5.56
CA ILE A 114 3.15 -13.55 4.87
C ILE A 114 3.58 -14.93 4.32
N LEU A 115 2.87 -15.98 4.74
CA LEU A 115 3.15 -17.40 4.43
C LEU A 115 2.50 -17.87 3.12
#